data_AF-A0A0D0H9R8-F1
#
_entry.id   AF-A0A0D0H9R8-F1
#
_cell.length_a   1.000
_cell.length_b   1.000
_cell.length_c   1.000
_cell.angle_alpha   90.00
_cell.angle_beta   90.00
_cell.angle_gamma   90.00
#
_symmetry.space_group_name_H-M   'P 1'
#
loop_
_entity.id
_entity.type
_entity.pdbx_description
1 polymer ?
#
loop_
_entity_poly.entity_id
_entity_poly.type
_entity_poly.pdbx_seq_one_letter_code
_entity_poly.pdbx_strand_id
1 'polypeptide(L)'
;MPITQEETRALEATINEKLAVHKTAFKMSVHFSIDRLNDPRNNPPITIAELESIFDRLIDQHIMAILVLNDKDTFNIRCQQSDINIPCGVQKVTAPQNSTITQKNIVITIMRKRNFFAKDAIEFQV
;
A
#
# COMPACT_ATOMS: atom_id res chain seq x y z
N MET A 1 -20.86 -1.85 -4.87
CA MET A 1 -20.94 -2.71 -3.66
C MET A 1 -19.73 -2.39 -2.80
N PRO A 2 -19.84 -2.44 -1.46
CA PRO A 2 -18.68 -2.27 -0.59
C PRO A 2 -17.69 -3.42 -0.79
N ILE A 3 -16.39 -3.14 -0.67
CA ILE A 3 -15.34 -4.16 -0.72
C ILE A 3 -15.39 -4.99 0.56
N THR A 4 -15.38 -6.31 0.44
CA THR A 4 -15.40 -7.24 1.57
C THR A 4 -14.00 -7.47 2.16
N GLN A 5 -13.95 -8.00 3.38
CA GLN A 5 -12.68 -8.41 3.98
C GLN A 5 -12.02 -9.55 3.20
N GLU A 6 -12.81 -10.42 2.55
CA GLU A 6 -12.29 -11.53 1.76
C GLU A 6 -11.59 -11.01 0.50
N GLU A 7 -12.21 -10.08 -0.24
CA GLU A 7 -11.58 -9.39 -1.37
C GLU A 7 -10.30 -8.67 -0.96
N THR A 8 -10.30 -8.03 0.22
CA THR A 8 -9.11 -7.33 0.74
C THR A 8 -7.96 -8.31 1.05
N ARG A 9 -8.28 -9.49 1.63
CA ARG A 9 -7.29 -10.55 1.89
C ARG A 9 -6.78 -11.18 0.59
N ALA A 10 -7.66 -11.39 -0.39
CA ALA A 10 -7.27 -11.89 -1.69
C ALA A 10 -6.32 -10.91 -2.40
N LEU A 11 -6.62 -9.61 -2.36
CA LEU A 11 -5.74 -8.57 -2.88
C LEU A 11 -4.37 -8.57 -2.18
N GLU A 12 -4.33 -8.63 -0.84
CA GLU A 12 -3.06 -8.73 -0.10
C GLU A 12 -2.25 -9.97 -0.53
N ALA A 13 -2.90 -11.12 -0.71
CA ALA A 13 -2.24 -12.35 -1.15
C ALA A 13 -1.68 -12.21 -2.57
N THR A 14 -2.46 -11.72 -3.52
CA THR A 14 -2.04 -11.51 -4.92
C THR A 14 -0.86 -10.54 -5.02
N ILE A 15 -0.90 -9.42 -4.28
CA ILE A 15 0.21 -8.46 -4.23
C ILE A 15 1.48 -9.14 -3.69
N ASN A 16 1.35 -9.91 -2.61
CA ASN A 16 2.50 -10.55 -1.96
C ASN A 16 3.08 -11.71 -2.78
N GLU A 17 2.28 -12.39 -3.59
CA GLU A 17 2.77 -13.37 -4.55
C GLU A 17 3.70 -12.70 -5.59
N LYS A 18 3.28 -11.54 -6.14
CA LYS A 18 4.13 -10.75 -7.06
C LYS A 18 5.42 -10.27 -6.40
N LEU A 19 5.37 -9.94 -5.11
CA LEU A 19 6.51 -9.39 -4.36
C LEU A 19 7.47 -10.44 -3.78
N ALA A 20 7.12 -11.72 -3.83
CA ALA A 20 7.93 -12.80 -3.28
C ALA A 20 9.37 -12.80 -3.81
N VAL A 21 9.55 -12.46 -5.10
CA VAL A 21 10.87 -12.38 -5.76
C VAL A 21 11.75 -11.28 -5.16
N HIS A 22 11.14 -10.23 -4.62
CA HIS A 22 11.80 -9.05 -4.06
C HIS A 22 12.04 -9.15 -2.55
N LYS A 23 11.67 -10.27 -1.91
CA LYS A 23 11.76 -10.47 -0.45
C LYS A 23 11.08 -9.34 0.35
N THR A 24 9.98 -8.81 -0.19
CA THR A 24 9.16 -7.81 0.48
C THR A 24 7.69 -8.20 0.43
N ALA A 25 6.88 -7.60 1.30
CA ALA A 25 5.45 -7.85 1.35
C ALA A 25 4.71 -6.58 1.80
N PHE A 26 3.48 -6.41 1.33
CA PHE A 26 2.53 -5.48 1.92
C PHE A 26 1.68 -6.15 2.98
N LYS A 27 1.31 -5.37 3.99
CA LYS A 27 0.34 -5.78 4.99
C LYS A 27 -0.72 -4.72 5.15
N MET A 28 -1.96 -5.08 4.86
CA MET A 28 -3.11 -4.23 5.06
C MET A 28 -3.45 -4.18 6.54
N SER A 29 -3.42 -2.97 7.11
CA SER A 29 -3.82 -2.77 8.50
C SER A 29 -5.34 -2.91 8.67
N VAL A 30 -5.77 -3.08 9.92
CA VAL A 30 -7.20 -3.00 10.28
C VAL A 30 -7.78 -1.64 9.90
N HIS A 31 -7.01 -0.56 10.12
CA HIS A 31 -7.45 0.79 9.80
C HIS A 31 -7.68 0.99 8.29
N PHE A 32 -6.81 0.44 7.45
CA PHE A 32 -7.03 0.42 6.01
C PHE A 32 -8.28 -0.41 5.65
N SER A 33 -8.30 -1.69 6.06
CA SER A 33 -9.22 -2.70 5.55
C SER A 33 -10.64 -2.62 6.09
N ILE A 34 -10.83 -2.19 7.33
CA ILE A 34 -12.14 -2.14 8.00
C ILE A 34 -12.64 -0.69 8.10
N ASP A 35 -11.81 0.22 8.60
CA ASP A 35 -12.29 1.56 8.95
C ASP A 35 -12.41 2.48 7.73
N ARG A 36 -11.48 2.37 6.76
CA ARG A 36 -11.26 3.41 5.75
C ARG A 36 -11.63 3.02 4.33
N LEU A 37 -11.55 1.75 3.99
CA LEU A 37 -11.75 1.30 2.61
C LEU A 37 -13.15 1.64 2.09
N ASN A 38 -14.18 1.38 2.92
CA ASN A 38 -15.58 1.66 2.61
C ASN A 38 -16.12 2.93 3.31
N ASP A 39 -15.24 3.82 3.79
CA ASP A 39 -15.64 5.07 4.43
C ASP A 39 -16.47 5.93 3.45
N PRO A 40 -17.66 6.45 3.83
CA PRO A 40 -18.50 7.28 2.97
C PRO A 40 -17.82 8.54 2.42
N ARG A 41 -16.69 8.97 3.01
CA ARG A 41 -15.86 10.07 2.49
C ARG A 41 -15.22 9.72 1.14
N ASN A 42 -15.06 8.44 0.83
CA ASN A 42 -14.59 8.00 -0.47
C ASN A 42 -15.73 8.16 -1.49
N ASN A 43 -15.72 9.28 -2.20
CA ASN A 43 -16.73 9.61 -3.20
C ASN A 43 -16.07 9.95 -4.55
N PRO A 44 -16.22 9.12 -5.60
CA PRO A 44 -16.97 7.86 -5.61
C PRO A 44 -16.36 6.78 -4.70
N PRO A 45 -17.12 5.71 -4.34
CA PRO A 45 -16.57 4.58 -3.60
C PRO A 45 -15.31 4.02 -4.26
N ILE A 46 -14.36 3.54 -3.45
CA ILE A 46 -13.17 2.86 -3.98
C ILE A 46 -13.58 1.45 -4.41
N THR A 47 -13.10 1.03 -5.56
CA THR A 47 -13.34 -0.31 -6.11
C THR A 47 -12.11 -1.21 -5.95
N ILE A 48 -12.33 -2.52 -5.90
CA ILE A 48 -11.22 -3.49 -5.81
C ILE A 48 -10.29 -3.39 -7.03
N ALA A 49 -10.87 -3.18 -8.22
CA ALA A 49 -10.12 -3.01 -9.47
C ALA A 49 -9.22 -1.77 -9.46
N GLU A 50 -9.66 -0.67 -8.84
CA GLU A 50 -8.79 0.51 -8.65
C GLU A 50 -7.58 0.16 -7.77
N LEU A 51 -7.76 -0.60 -6.70
CA LEU A 51 -6.66 -1.00 -5.83
C LEU A 51 -5.68 -1.93 -6.54
N GLU A 52 -6.19 -2.96 -7.22
CA GLU A 52 -5.37 -3.87 -8.05
C GLU A 52 -4.52 -3.07 -9.03
N SER A 53 -5.15 -2.15 -9.77
CA SER A 53 -4.48 -1.31 -10.76
C SER A 53 -3.43 -0.38 -10.14
N ILE A 54 -3.70 0.19 -8.96
CA ILE A 54 -2.76 1.05 -8.22
C ILE A 54 -1.54 0.27 -7.75
N PHE A 55 -1.75 -0.89 -7.12
CA PHE A 55 -0.64 -1.70 -6.62
C PHE A 55 0.19 -2.30 -7.75
N ASP A 56 -0.44 -2.70 -8.86
CA ASP A 56 0.28 -3.21 -10.03
C ASP A 56 1.21 -2.14 -10.62
N ARG A 57 0.70 -0.93 -10.84
CA ARG A 57 1.54 0.18 -11.33
C ARG A 57 2.62 0.58 -10.34
N LEU A 58 2.34 0.54 -9.03
CA LEU A 58 3.34 0.79 -8.00
C LEU A 58 4.49 -0.22 -8.07
N ILE A 59 4.16 -1.51 -8.20
CA ILE A 59 5.15 -2.58 -8.30
C ILE A 59 5.98 -2.39 -9.58
N ASP A 60 5.33 -2.20 -10.71
CA ASP A 60 5.99 -2.08 -12.01
C ASP A 60 6.92 -0.87 -12.09
N GLN A 61 6.54 0.27 -11.49
CA GLN A 61 7.25 1.53 -11.64
C GLN A 61 8.22 1.84 -10.49
N HIS A 62 7.89 1.45 -9.26
CA HIS A 62 8.53 2.01 -8.06
C HIS A 62 9.09 0.95 -7.09
N ILE A 63 8.96 -0.36 -7.36
CA ILE A 63 9.37 -1.38 -6.38
C ILE A 63 10.83 -1.25 -5.96
N MET A 64 11.75 -0.95 -6.89
CA MET A 64 13.16 -0.79 -6.58
C MET A 64 13.42 0.42 -5.66
N ALA A 65 12.65 1.50 -5.81
CA ALA A 65 12.74 2.66 -4.94
C ALA A 65 12.17 2.37 -3.55
N ILE A 66 11.10 1.56 -3.45
CA ILE A 66 10.53 1.13 -2.16
C ILE A 66 11.53 0.27 -1.37
N LEU A 67 12.28 -0.61 -2.04
CA LEU A 67 13.23 -1.52 -1.37
C LEU A 67 14.41 -0.81 -0.69
N VAL A 68 14.79 0.37 -1.19
CA VAL A 68 15.92 1.14 -0.64
C VAL A 68 15.53 2.07 0.52
N LEU A 69 14.23 2.21 0.81
CA LEU A 69 13.76 3.00 1.96
C LEU A 69 14.29 2.44 3.29
N ASN A 70 14.52 3.29 4.28
CA ASN A 70 15.01 2.89 5.59
C ASN A 70 13.90 2.30 6.46
N ASP A 71 14.29 1.61 7.54
CA ASP A 71 13.34 1.22 8.57
C ASP A 71 12.62 2.46 9.13
N LYS A 72 11.30 2.38 9.31
CA LYS A 72 10.42 3.46 9.78
C LYS A 72 10.23 4.64 8.82
N ASP A 73 10.78 4.59 7.62
CA ASP A 73 10.40 5.55 6.59
C ASP A 73 8.90 5.41 6.29
N THR A 74 8.26 6.54 6.01
CA THR A 74 6.87 6.56 5.55
C THR A 74 6.79 7.13 4.14
N PHE A 75 5.83 6.63 3.38
CA PHE A 75 5.61 7.06 2.01
C PHE A 75 4.13 7.03 1.66
N ASN A 76 3.71 7.87 0.73
CA ASN A 76 2.36 7.88 0.19
C ASN A 76 2.35 7.28 -1.22
N ILE A 77 1.45 6.33 -1.48
CA ILE A 77 1.12 5.93 -2.85
C ILE A 77 -0.02 6.83 -3.32
N ARG A 78 0.19 7.58 -4.39
CA ARG A 78 -0.79 8.52 -4.92
C ARG A 78 -1.19 8.16 -6.33
N CYS A 79 -2.45 7.76 -6.50
CA CYS A 79 -3.04 7.58 -7.81
C CYS A 79 -3.55 8.92 -8.34
N GLN A 80 -2.91 9.45 -9.38
CA GLN A 80 -3.29 10.74 -9.95
C GLN A 80 -4.63 10.68 -10.71
N GLN A 81 -4.96 9.51 -11.26
CA GLN A 81 -6.18 9.32 -12.05
C GLN A 81 -7.44 9.27 -11.17
N SER A 82 -7.35 8.59 -10.03
CA SER A 82 -8.50 8.32 -9.17
C SER A 82 -8.55 9.18 -7.90
N ASP A 83 -7.58 10.07 -7.69
CA ASP A 83 -7.43 10.90 -6.48
C ASP A 83 -7.31 10.04 -5.19
N ILE A 84 -6.88 8.78 -5.30
CA ILE A 84 -6.70 7.86 -4.16
C ILE A 84 -5.30 8.01 -3.58
N ASN A 85 -5.22 8.11 -2.25
CA ASN A 85 -3.99 8.21 -1.49
C ASN A 85 -3.92 7.08 -0.48
N ILE A 86 -2.76 6.41 -0.42
CA ILE A 86 -2.51 5.24 0.42
C ILE A 86 -1.19 5.43 1.18
N PRO A 87 -1.22 6.09 2.35
CA PRO A 87 -0.08 6.20 3.23
C PRO A 87 0.37 4.83 3.74
N CYS A 88 1.69 4.62 3.70
CA CYS A 88 2.37 3.37 4.05
C CYS A 88 3.58 3.65 4.95
N GLY A 89 3.94 2.65 5.76
CA GLY A 89 5.15 2.68 6.58
C GLY A 89 6.04 1.47 6.32
N VAL A 90 7.35 1.69 6.29
CA VAL A 90 8.35 0.64 6.11
C VAL A 90 8.73 0.04 7.46
N GLN A 91 8.68 -1.29 7.54
CA GLN A 91 9.19 -2.06 8.66
C GLN A 91 10.23 -3.06 8.15
N LYS A 92 11.49 -2.87 8.52
CA LYS A 92 12.57 -3.81 8.20
C LYS A 92 12.86 -4.66 9.43
N VAL A 93 12.73 -5.98 9.27
CA VAL A 93 13.04 -6.95 10.32
C VAL A 93 14.31 -7.69 9.93
N THR A 94 15.34 -7.58 10.75
CA THR A 94 16.55 -8.37 10.61
C THR A 94 16.35 -9.70 11.30
N ALA A 95 16.40 -10.79 10.55
CA ALA A 95 16.36 -12.13 11.13
C ALA A 95 17.64 -12.35 11.98
N PRO A 96 17.51 -12.78 13.25
CA PRO A 96 18.66 -12.89 14.17
C PRO A 96 19.74 -13.88 13.71
N GLN A 97 19.36 -14.85 12.87
CA GLN A 97 20.17 -16.05 12.59
C GLN A 97 21.04 -15.93 11.33
N ASN A 98 20.68 -15.05 10.38
CA ASN A 98 21.34 -14.97 9.07
C ASN A 98 21.49 -13.54 8.54
N SER A 99 21.24 -12.52 9.39
CA SER A 99 21.26 -11.10 9.02
C SER A 99 20.43 -10.75 7.77
N THR A 100 19.48 -11.62 7.39
CA THR A 100 18.60 -11.34 6.26
C THR A 100 17.58 -10.30 6.69
N ILE A 101 17.54 -9.19 5.95
CA ILE A 101 16.58 -8.13 6.15
C ILE A 101 15.34 -8.45 5.32
N THR A 102 14.22 -8.67 5.98
CA THR A 102 12.91 -8.76 5.34
C THR A 102 12.21 -7.42 5.48
N GLN A 103 11.76 -6.86 4.36
CA GLN A 103 11.01 -5.59 4.36
C GLN A 103 9.51 -5.87 4.29
N LYS A 104 8.76 -5.28 5.22
CA LYS A 104 7.30 -5.29 5.24
C LYS A 104 6.77 -3.86 5.15
N ASN A 105 5.91 -3.61 4.18
CA ASN A 105 5.28 -2.31 3.97
C ASN A 105 3.87 -2.35 4.56
N ILE A 106 3.65 -1.61 5.65
CA ILE A 106 2.34 -1.55 6.32
C ILE A 106 1.48 -0.51 5.62
N VAL A 107 0.36 -0.95 5.04
CA VAL A 107 -0.65 -0.06 4.47
C VAL A 107 -1.48 0.50 5.62
N ILE A 108 -1.25 1.77 5.95
CA ILE A 108 -1.77 2.38 7.18
C ILE A 108 -3.23 2.77 7.00
N THR A 109 -3.56 3.40 5.87
CA THR A 109 -4.88 3.98 5.62
C THR A 109 -5.12 4.16 4.13
N ILE A 110 -6.33 4.58 3.77
CA ILE A 110 -6.70 4.92 2.40
C ILE A 110 -7.73 6.04 2.40
N MET A 111 -7.65 6.92 1.42
CA MET A 111 -8.68 7.93 1.18
C MET A 111 -8.70 8.40 -0.26
N ARG A 112 -9.91 8.59 -0.81
CA ARG A 112 -10.11 9.36 -2.04
C ARG A 112 -10.23 10.83 -1.69
N LYS A 113 -9.26 11.64 -2.12
CA LYS A 113 -9.28 13.09 -1.90
C LYS A 113 -8.43 13.81 -2.94
N ARG A 114 -9.09 14.65 -3.74
CA ARG A 114 -8.41 15.57 -4.65
C ARG A 114 -7.58 16.59 -3.88
N ASN A 115 -6.42 16.98 -4.43
CA ASN A 115 -5.48 17.90 -3.81
C ASN A 115 -5.05 17.47 -2.40
N PHE A 116 -4.89 16.16 -2.19
CA PHE A 116 -4.32 15.64 -0.95
C PHE A 116 -2.88 16.13 -0.80
N PHE A 117 -2.59 16.73 0.36
CA PHE A 117 -1.24 17.07 0.78
C PHE A 117 -0.76 15.93 1.68
N ALA A 118 0.09 15.06 1.12
CA ALA A 118 0.75 14.04 1.91
C ALA A 118 1.62 14.70 2.99
N LYS A 119 1.55 14.16 4.21
CA LYS A 119 2.49 14.54 5.27
C LYS A 119 3.84 13.87 5.08
N ASP A 120 3.83 12.74 4.37
CA ASP A 120 5.01 11.94 4.05
C ASP A 120 5.89 12.71 3.07
N ALA A 121 7.20 12.75 3.35
CA ALA A 121 8.16 13.41 2.48
C ALA A 121 8.37 12.65 1.15
N ILE A 122 8.06 11.35 1.15
CA ILE A 122 8.22 10.46 0.00
C ILE A 122 6.85 10.15 -0.58
N GLU A 123 6.68 10.41 -1.88
CA GLU A 123 5.45 10.14 -2.61
C GLU A 123 5.76 9.36 -3.90
N PHE A 124 5.08 8.24 -4.09
CA PHE A 124 5.13 7.45 -5.31
C PHE A 124 3.84 7.70 -6.10
N GLN A 125 4.00 8.37 -7.24
CA GLN A 125 2.89 8.74 -8.11
C GLN A 125 2.66 7.64 -9.16
N VAL A 126 1.41 7.19 -9.25
CA VAL A 126 0.93 6.12 -10.15
C VAL A 126 -0.37 6.50 -10.84
#